data_AF-A0A2T5LNV8-F1
#
_entry.id   AF-A0A2T5LNV8-F1
#
_cell.length_a   1.000
_cell.length_b   1.000
_cell.length_c   1.000
_cell.angle_alpha   90.00
_cell.angle_beta   90.00
_cell.angle_gamma   90.00
#
_symmetry.space_group_name_H-M   'P 1'
#
loop_
_entity.id
_entity.type
_entity.pdbx_description
1 polymer ?
#
loop_
_entity_poly.entity_id
_entity_poly.type
_entity_poly.pdbx_seq_one_letter_code
_entity_poly.pdbx_strand_id
1 'polypeptide(L)'
;MLTIPFILAAGSLPTLIFGAPIPSSPFSKSAAEVSTHSFPKRAYSVLGGTGAVSDGWPSMEDWYSSFEEMFEANKEILQSSCAQWDVANNSDDEIELIAEGVKSVASSSGVDARFIFAIILQESNGCVRVPTTDNGVVNPGLMQSHDGAGSCNSGSGVQSPCPASEITQMITDGAAGTSAGDGLKQCLAKATGTGVTAYYQAARLYNSGSISSTGNLGQGIATHCYVSDIANRLTGWSSGASSCDAETIGELTSAVSSAFSENAGLGDSTTTSSSSTTVAAATTTVAATTTTTTTVATTTTAPATTTTAAPTTSTTTVTSTSTTTSITTVTATVVPIPATTSTTPSSTTATSVASSSSASSTAAPIYPYATSSCQKYYTVQEGDYCLKVEAKVGITAAQLLEWNTGLDEACTNLWLGYQYCIKA
;
A
#
# COMPACT_ATOMS: atom_id res chain seq x y z
N MET A 1 68.22 20.18 -46.33
CA MET A 1 67.75 19.76 -44.98
C MET A 1 66.35 20.37 -44.80
N LEU A 2 65.30 19.58 -44.53
CA LEU A 2 64.93 19.00 -43.20
C LEU A 2 64.34 20.11 -42.31
N THR A 3 63.08 20.15 -41.81
CA THR A 3 61.92 19.19 -41.69
C THR A 3 60.62 20.03 -41.54
N ILE A 4 59.41 19.66 -42.03
CA ILE A 4 58.34 18.77 -41.42
C ILE A 4 57.92 19.24 -40.01
N PRO A 5 56.62 19.32 -39.58
CA PRO A 5 55.41 18.49 -39.94
C PRO A 5 54.09 19.29 -40.21
N PHE A 6 52.83 18.76 -40.29
CA PHE A 6 52.21 17.41 -40.27
C PHE A 6 50.88 17.37 -41.09
N ILE A 7 50.54 16.20 -41.66
CA ILE A 7 49.25 15.63 -42.17
C ILE A 7 48.00 16.51 -42.49
N LEU A 8 47.35 16.18 -43.61
CA LEU A 8 45.92 16.39 -43.90
C LEU A 8 45.36 15.14 -44.63
N ALA A 9 44.07 14.80 -44.49
CA ALA A 9 43.46 13.53 -44.94
C ALA A 9 42.34 13.68 -46.00
N ALA A 10 41.98 12.57 -46.67
CA ALA A 10 40.94 12.46 -47.70
C ALA A 10 39.58 11.98 -47.10
N GLY A 11 38.42 12.07 -47.79
CA GLY A 11 38.13 12.67 -49.09
C GLY A 11 36.76 12.26 -49.69
N SER A 12 36.59 12.54 -50.99
CA SER A 12 35.64 11.92 -51.96
C SER A 12 34.11 11.88 -51.71
N LEU A 13 33.39 12.64 -52.54
CA LEU A 13 32.03 12.44 -53.08
C LEU A 13 32.16 12.15 -54.61
N PRO A 14 31.09 11.94 -55.43
CA PRO A 14 29.68 11.57 -55.16
C PRO A 14 29.16 10.37 -56.01
N THR A 15 27.91 9.95 -55.82
CA THR A 15 27.06 9.40 -56.91
C THR A 15 25.56 9.68 -56.68
N LEU A 16 24.81 9.80 -57.77
CA LEU A 16 23.36 10.08 -57.80
C LEU A 16 22.65 9.01 -58.65
N ILE A 17 21.57 8.42 -58.14
CA ILE A 17 20.61 7.60 -58.92
C ILE A 17 19.18 7.93 -58.46
N PHE A 18 18.24 8.03 -59.39
CA PHE A 18 16.82 8.29 -59.12
C PHE A 18 16.09 7.03 -58.61
N GLY A 19 15.07 7.24 -57.76
CA GLY A 19 14.35 6.15 -57.09
C GLY A 19 13.13 5.59 -57.82
N ALA A 20 12.51 4.58 -57.19
CA ALA A 20 11.20 4.03 -57.51
C ALA A 20 10.40 3.84 -56.19
N PRO A 21 9.05 3.87 -56.20
CA PRO A 21 8.26 3.88 -54.97
C PRO A 21 8.22 2.50 -54.30
N ILE A 22 8.48 2.44 -53.00
CA ILE A 22 8.24 1.25 -52.17
C ILE A 22 6.77 1.28 -51.71
N PRO A 23 5.99 0.21 -51.92
CA PRO A 23 4.60 0.16 -51.46
C PRO A 23 4.54 0.05 -49.93
N SER A 24 3.84 1.00 -49.30
CA SER A 24 3.56 0.99 -47.87
C SER A 24 2.44 0.00 -47.53
N SER A 25 2.77 -1.29 -47.41
CA SER A 25 1.92 -2.26 -46.69
C SER A 25 2.20 -2.17 -45.19
N PRO A 26 1.18 -2.09 -44.32
CA PRO A 26 1.41 -2.02 -42.88
C PRO A 26 1.99 -3.34 -42.38
N PHE A 27 3.06 -3.26 -41.58
CA PHE A 27 3.27 -4.28 -40.57
C PHE A 27 2.09 -4.18 -39.60
N SER A 28 1.24 -5.20 -39.60
CA SER A 28 0.29 -5.39 -38.51
C SER A 28 1.12 -5.55 -37.23
N LYS A 29 1.21 -4.46 -36.44
CA LYS A 29 1.28 -4.64 -34.99
C LYS A 29 0.10 -5.55 -34.66
N SER A 30 0.40 -6.77 -34.24
CA SER A 30 -0.51 -7.47 -33.34
C SER A 30 -0.50 -6.64 -32.06
N ALA A 31 -1.34 -5.59 -32.03
CA ALA A 31 -1.85 -5.11 -30.77
C ALA A 31 -2.49 -6.34 -30.14
N ALA A 32 -1.86 -6.87 -29.08
CA ALA A 32 -2.64 -7.62 -28.14
C ALA A 32 -3.78 -6.69 -27.73
N GLU A 33 -5.03 -7.14 -27.87
CA GLU A 33 -6.13 -6.44 -27.23
C GLU A 33 -5.79 -6.41 -25.74
N VAL A 34 -5.35 -5.23 -25.28
CA VAL A 34 -5.34 -4.91 -23.86
C VAL A 34 -6.81 -5.01 -23.47
N SER A 35 -7.15 -6.12 -22.85
CA SER A 35 -8.52 -6.50 -22.57
C SER A 35 -9.09 -5.47 -21.61
N THR A 36 -9.82 -4.48 -22.13
CA THR A 36 -10.43 -3.38 -21.38
C THR A 36 -11.67 -3.86 -20.63
N HIS A 37 -11.51 -4.95 -19.88
CA HIS A 37 -12.31 -5.23 -18.71
C HIS A 37 -12.00 -4.14 -17.69
N SER A 38 -12.66 -3.00 -17.86
CA SER A 38 -12.64 -1.92 -16.88
C SER A 38 -13.27 -2.45 -15.60
N PHE A 39 -12.42 -2.75 -14.61
CA PHE A 39 -12.88 -3.18 -13.29
C PHE A 39 -13.87 -2.13 -12.77
N PRO A 40 -15.15 -2.46 -12.57
CA PRO A 40 -16.17 -1.46 -12.31
C PRO A 40 -15.85 -0.79 -10.97
N LYS A 41 -15.53 0.52 -11.00
CA LYS A 41 -15.20 1.32 -9.82
C LYS A 41 -16.29 1.17 -8.76
N ARG A 42 -16.00 0.36 -7.73
CA ARG A 42 -16.97 -0.03 -6.71
C ARG A 42 -17.30 1.17 -5.81
N ALA A 43 -18.52 1.18 -5.27
CA ALA A 43 -18.90 2.13 -4.24
C ALA A 43 -18.14 1.85 -2.94
N TYR A 44 -17.84 2.90 -2.18
CA TYR A 44 -17.13 2.75 -0.91
C TYR A 44 -17.93 1.88 0.07
N SER A 45 -17.28 0.89 0.64
CA SER A 45 -17.83 0.00 1.67
C SER A 45 -17.18 0.29 3.01
N VAL A 46 -17.96 0.54 4.07
CA VAL A 46 -17.39 0.79 5.41
C VAL A 46 -17.12 -0.54 6.08
N LEU A 47 -15.84 -0.83 6.38
CA LEU A 47 -15.35 -2.14 6.83
C LEU A 47 -14.85 -2.08 8.28
N GLY A 48 -15.70 -2.49 9.22
CA GLY A 48 -15.31 -2.72 10.62
C GLY A 48 -14.89 -4.17 10.89
N GLY A 49 -14.31 -4.44 12.06
CA GLY A 49 -13.90 -5.79 12.47
C GLY A 49 -12.42 -6.10 12.21
N THR A 50 -12.10 -7.38 12.09
CA THR A 50 -10.72 -7.90 12.26
C THR A 50 -9.89 -8.01 10.98
N GLY A 51 -10.44 -7.56 9.85
CA GLY A 51 -9.92 -7.86 8.51
C GLY A 51 -10.35 -9.23 7.98
N ALA A 52 -11.15 -10.01 8.73
CA ALA A 52 -11.56 -11.33 8.29
C ALA A 52 -12.73 -11.27 7.29
N VAL A 53 -12.73 -12.18 6.32
CA VAL A 53 -13.84 -12.32 5.34
C VAL A 53 -15.16 -12.70 6.04
N SER A 54 -15.09 -13.36 7.20
CA SER A 54 -16.25 -13.60 8.11
C SER A 54 -16.92 -12.31 8.57
N ASP A 55 -16.17 -11.22 8.63
CA ASP A 55 -16.61 -9.92 9.11
C ASP A 55 -17.09 -9.04 7.92
N GLY A 56 -17.19 -9.62 6.72
CA GLY A 56 -17.62 -8.94 5.49
C GLY A 56 -16.52 -8.22 4.70
N TRP A 57 -15.24 -8.45 5.05
CA TRP A 57 -14.11 -7.89 4.29
C TRP A 57 -13.92 -8.58 2.94
N PRO A 58 -13.51 -7.85 1.88
CA PRO A 58 -13.26 -8.45 0.58
C PRO A 58 -12.14 -9.51 0.63
N SER A 59 -12.33 -10.58 -0.12
CA SER A 59 -11.32 -11.62 -0.33
C SER A 59 -10.19 -11.12 -1.25
N MET A 60 -9.12 -11.90 -1.39
CA MET A 60 -8.08 -11.61 -2.39
C MET A 60 -8.55 -11.83 -3.85
N GLU A 61 -9.70 -12.48 -4.04
CA GLU A 61 -10.38 -12.64 -5.34
C GLU A 61 -11.29 -11.44 -5.67
N ASP A 62 -11.69 -10.65 -4.67
CA ASP A 62 -12.45 -9.40 -4.87
C ASP A 62 -11.56 -8.20 -5.25
N TRP A 63 -10.25 -8.33 -5.04
CA TRP A 63 -9.24 -7.34 -5.43
C TRP A 63 -9.15 -7.24 -6.98
N TYR A 64 -8.52 -6.18 -7.48
CA TYR A 64 -8.06 -6.11 -8.87
C TYR A 64 -7.31 -7.39 -9.28
N SER A 65 -7.57 -7.90 -10.49
CA SER A 65 -7.06 -9.18 -10.97
C SER A 65 -5.53 -9.20 -11.18
N SER A 66 -4.94 -8.03 -11.39
CA SER A 66 -3.51 -7.82 -11.59
C SER A 66 -3.06 -6.47 -11.02
N PHE A 67 -1.75 -6.29 -10.85
CA PHE A 67 -1.18 -4.97 -10.54
C PHE A 67 -1.36 -4.01 -11.72
N GLU A 68 -1.20 -4.49 -12.95
CA GLU A 68 -1.31 -3.70 -14.18
C GLU A 68 -2.71 -3.09 -14.36
N GLU A 69 -3.76 -3.86 -14.11
CA GLU A 69 -5.16 -3.38 -14.13
C GLU A 69 -5.41 -2.32 -13.04
N MET A 70 -4.91 -2.56 -11.82
CA MET A 70 -5.00 -1.59 -10.72
C MET A 70 -4.23 -0.30 -11.05
N PHE A 71 -3.04 -0.41 -11.64
CA PHE A 71 -2.20 0.72 -11.96
C PHE A 71 -2.82 1.59 -13.07
N GLU A 72 -3.30 0.98 -14.15
CA GLU A 72 -3.97 1.68 -15.25
C GLU A 72 -5.19 2.47 -14.75
N ALA A 73 -6.03 1.84 -13.93
CA ALA A 73 -7.22 2.44 -13.34
C ALA A 73 -6.93 3.62 -12.37
N ASN A 74 -5.66 3.89 -12.06
CA ASN A 74 -5.24 4.94 -11.14
C ASN A 74 -4.30 6.01 -11.78
N LYS A 75 -3.97 5.91 -13.07
CA LYS A 75 -3.04 6.85 -13.72
C LYS A 75 -3.43 8.32 -13.60
N GLU A 76 -4.71 8.67 -13.76
CA GLU A 76 -5.19 10.05 -13.65
C GLU A 76 -4.94 10.66 -12.26
N ILE A 77 -4.97 9.82 -11.21
CA ILE A 77 -4.63 10.22 -9.84
C ILE A 77 -3.13 10.47 -9.74
N LEU A 78 -2.28 9.57 -10.28
CA LEU A 78 -0.83 9.76 -10.30
C LEU A 78 -0.43 11.05 -11.05
N GLN A 79 -1.05 11.33 -12.20
CA GLN A 79 -0.84 12.53 -13.03
C GLN A 79 -1.25 13.84 -12.35
N SER A 80 -2.05 13.80 -11.28
CA SER A 80 -2.55 14.98 -10.55
C SER A 80 -2.14 15.02 -9.07
N SER A 81 -1.51 13.97 -8.58
CA SER A 81 -1.23 13.66 -7.16
C SER A 81 -0.46 14.74 -6.38
N CYS A 82 0.43 15.48 -7.05
CA CYS A 82 1.29 16.46 -6.39
C CYS A 82 0.71 17.87 -6.29
N ALA A 83 -0.36 18.17 -7.05
CA ALA A 83 -0.92 19.52 -7.14
C ALA A 83 -1.37 20.09 -5.78
N GLN A 84 -1.73 19.23 -4.83
CA GLN A 84 -2.10 19.59 -3.46
C GLN A 84 -0.95 20.21 -2.63
N TRP A 85 0.30 20.09 -3.07
CA TRP A 85 1.49 20.64 -2.40
C TRP A 85 2.21 21.75 -3.21
N ASP A 86 1.58 22.27 -4.27
CA ASP A 86 2.15 23.29 -5.19
C ASP A 86 3.54 22.91 -5.77
N VAL A 87 3.77 21.60 -5.99
CA VAL A 87 4.95 21.07 -6.69
C VAL A 87 4.57 20.39 -7.99
N ALA A 88 5.54 20.21 -8.88
CA ALA A 88 5.31 19.58 -10.19
C ALA A 88 4.66 18.19 -10.05
N ASN A 89 3.60 17.95 -10.82
CA ASN A 89 3.02 16.61 -10.97
C ASN A 89 4.01 15.64 -11.61
N ASN A 90 3.77 14.35 -11.39
CA ASN A 90 4.53 13.28 -12.01
C ASN A 90 4.44 13.39 -13.55
N SER A 91 5.57 13.28 -14.26
CA SER A 91 5.54 13.04 -15.71
C SER A 91 5.11 11.59 -16.02
N ASP A 92 4.75 11.31 -17.27
CA ASP A 92 4.43 9.94 -17.69
C ASP A 92 5.65 8.99 -17.48
N ASP A 93 6.88 9.46 -17.72
CA ASP A 93 8.11 8.72 -17.37
C ASP A 93 8.20 8.38 -15.87
N GLU A 94 7.86 9.34 -14.99
CA GLU A 94 7.88 9.12 -13.53
C GLU A 94 6.78 8.13 -13.10
N ILE A 95 5.64 8.13 -13.79
CA ILE A 95 4.55 7.19 -13.57
C ILE A 95 4.97 5.77 -13.99
N GLU A 96 5.61 5.61 -15.15
CA GLU A 96 6.17 4.31 -15.55
C GLU A 96 7.24 3.82 -14.55
N LEU A 97 8.09 4.73 -14.03
CA LEU A 97 9.07 4.41 -12.99
C LEU A 97 8.44 4.00 -11.65
N ILE A 98 7.28 4.55 -11.25
CA ILE A 98 6.52 4.03 -10.08
C ILE A 98 6.11 2.58 -10.35
N ALA A 99 5.58 2.27 -11.54
CA ALA A 99 5.15 0.92 -11.88
C ALA A 99 6.33 -0.08 -11.90
N GLU A 100 7.46 0.30 -12.46
CA GLU A 100 8.69 -0.52 -12.44
C GLU A 100 9.22 -0.72 -11.02
N GLY A 101 9.25 0.35 -10.21
CA GLY A 101 9.63 0.30 -8.80
C GLY A 101 8.74 -0.67 -8.00
N VAL A 102 7.41 -0.57 -8.11
CA VAL A 102 6.47 -1.47 -7.43
C VAL A 102 6.69 -2.93 -7.85
N LYS A 103 6.82 -3.23 -9.16
CA LYS A 103 7.05 -4.61 -9.65
C LYS A 103 8.40 -5.18 -9.15
N SER A 104 9.45 -4.36 -9.16
CA SER A 104 10.78 -4.73 -8.68
C SER A 104 10.81 -5.01 -7.18
N VAL A 105 10.20 -4.11 -6.39
CA VAL A 105 10.17 -4.22 -4.92
C VAL A 105 9.20 -5.31 -4.46
N ALA A 106 8.07 -5.54 -5.13
CA ALA A 106 7.20 -6.70 -4.89
C ALA A 106 7.98 -8.01 -5.05
N SER A 107 8.72 -8.14 -6.16
CA SER A 107 9.50 -9.35 -6.49
C SER A 107 10.64 -9.64 -5.50
N SER A 108 11.24 -8.62 -4.90
CA SER A 108 12.37 -8.76 -3.96
C SER A 108 11.95 -8.81 -2.48
N SER A 109 10.87 -8.11 -2.11
CA SER A 109 10.29 -8.16 -0.76
C SER A 109 9.48 -9.43 -0.53
N GLY A 110 8.72 -9.90 -1.54
CA GLY A 110 7.70 -10.94 -1.41
C GLY A 110 6.30 -10.40 -1.06
N VAL A 111 6.10 -9.08 -1.12
CA VAL A 111 4.81 -8.42 -0.86
C VAL A 111 4.04 -8.25 -2.18
N ASP A 112 2.71 -8.45 -2.16
CA ASP A 112 1.86 -8.27 -3.34
C ASP A 112 1.94 -6.83 -3.90
N ALA A 113 2.19 -6.70 -5.21
CA ALA A 113 2.32 -5.42 -5.89
C ALA A 113 1.06 -4.54 -5.79
N ARG A 114 -0.14 -5.14 -5.77
CA ARG A 114 -1.41 -4.43 -5.56
C ARG A 114 -1.46 -3.81 -4.16
N PHE A 115 -0.93 -4.51 -3.16
CA PHE A 115 -0.87 -4.05 -1.77
C PHE A 115 0.15 -2.92 -1.56
N ILE A 116 1.35 -3.04 -2.14
CA ILE A 116 2.33 -1.94 -2.15
C ILE A 116 1.71 -0.69 -2.78
N PHE A 117 1.03 -0.84 -3.91
CA PHE A 117 0.42 0.29 -4.62
C PHE A 117 -0.81 0.88 -3.90
N ALA A 118 -1.62 0.05 -3.23
CA ALA A 118 -2.69 0.55 -2.35
C ALA A 118 -2.17 1.47 -1.24
N ILE A 119 -1.02 1.11 -0.63
CA ILE A 119 -0.34 1.92 0.38
C ILE A 119 0.21 3.21 -0.24
N ILE A 120 0.91 3.16 -1.39
CA ILE A 120 1.36 4.37 -2.12
C ILE A 120 0.19 5.34 -2.41
N LEU A 121 -0.95 4.81 -2.84
CA LEU A 121 -2.16 5.62 -3.07
C LEU A 121 -2.74 6.21 -1.77
N GLN A 122 -2.59 5.54 -0.63
CA GLN A 122 -3.09 6.03 0.66
C GLN A 122 -2.17 7.08 1.28
N GLU A 123 -0.84 6.90 1.21
CA GLU A 123 0.14 7.78 1.86
C GLU A 123 0.44 9.06 1.06
N SER A 124 0.33 9.03 -0.27
CA SER A 124 0.74 10.15 -1.12
C SER A 124 -0.13 10.41 -2.35
N ASN A 125 -1.21 9.63 -2.55
CA ASN A 125 -1.86 9.48 -3.87
C ASN A 125 -0.86 9.14 -5.01
N GLY A 126 0.34 8.65 -4.68
CA GLY A 126 1.42 8.38 -5.63
C GLY A 126 2.24 9.58 -6.10
N CYS A 127 2.22 10.72 -5.40
CA CYS A 127 3.11 11.85 -5.74
C CYS A 127 4.57 11.54 -5.39
N VAL A 128 5.47 11.53 -6.39
CA VAL A 128 6.91 11.27 -6.13
C VAL A 128 7.58 12.40 -5.33
N ARG A 129 6.95 13.57 -5.27
CA ARG A 129 7.41 14.79 -4.57
C ARG A 129 6.59 15.10 -3.31
N VAL A 130 5.87 14.13 -2.76
CA VAL A 130 5.14 14.27 -1.49
C VAL A 130 6.12 14.79 -0.41
N PRO A 131 5.78 15.83 0.35
CA PRO A 131 6.65 16.34 1.40
C PRO A 131 7.04 15.25 2.39
N THR A 132 8.30 15.26 2.79
CA THR A 132 8.77 14.47 3.94
C THR A 132 8.16 15.08 5.21
N THR A 133 7.44 14.27 5.99
CA THR A 133 6.91 14.71 7.28
C THR A 133 7.90 14.42 8.40
N ASP A 134 8.04 15.34 9.35
CA ASP A 134 8.83 15.15 10.57
C ASP A 134 8.02 15.68 11.77
N ASN A 135 7.60 14.76 12.63
CA ASN A 135 6.96 15.05 13.92
C ASN A 135 7.71 14.34 15.07
N GLY A 136 9.05 14.23 14.96
CA GLY A 136 9.92 13.46 15.86
C GLY A 136 10.30 12.06 15.34
N VAL A 137 9.80 11.71 14.16
CA VAL A 137 10.21 10.59 13.28
C VAL A 137 10.12 11.13 11.86
N VAL A 138 11.09 10.84 11.01
CA VAL A 138 11.11 11.32 9.62
C VAL A 138 10.42 10.30 8.73
N ASN A 139 9.38 10.72 8.00
CA ASN A 139 8.62 9.84 7.10
C ASN A 139 8.66 10.44 5.69
N PRO A 140 9.58 10.01 4.81
CA PRO A 140 9.74 10.57 3.48
C PRO A 140 9.00 9.77 2.40
N GLY A 141 8.72 10.47 1.31
CA GLY A 141 8.46 9.85 0.01
C GLY A 141 7.12 9.12 -0.15
N LEU A 142 7.01 8.41 -1.27
CA LEU A 142 5.77 7.79 -1.80
C LEU A 142 4.95 6.97 -0.79
N MET A 143 5.60 6.38 0.20
CA MET A 143 4.99 5.50 1.21
C MET A 143 5.13 6.05 2.64
N GLN A 144 5.58 7.30 2.82
CA GLN A 144 5.83 7.94 4.13
C GLN A 144 6.54 6.98 5.11
N SER A 145 7.69 6.48 4.68
CA SER A 145 8.35 5.34 5.31
C SER A 145 9.13 5.74 6.57
N HIS A 146 8.90 5.08 7.71
CA HIS A 146 9.53 5.40 9.00
C HIS A 146 11.07 5.40 8.94
N ASP A 147 11.69 6.57 9.09
CA ASP A 147 13.10 6.90 8.84
C ASP A 147 13.63 6.36 7.49
N GLY A 148 12.85 6.57 6.43
CA GLY A 148 13.21 6.25 5.04
C GLY A 148 14.40 7.07 4.51
N ALA A 149 15.07 6.53 3.49
CA ALA A 149 16.22 7.14 2.84
C ALA A 149 15.87 7.82 1.50
N GLY A 150 14.88 7.31 0.77
CA GLY A 150 14.46 7.87 -0.52
C GLY A 150 13.59 9.12 -0.36
N SER A 151 13.91 10.22 -1.03
CA SER A 151 13.04 11.41 -1.05
C SER A 151 13.36 12.39 -2.18
N CYS A 152 12.36 12.70 -2.99
CA CYS A 152 12.38 13.83 -3.93
C CYS A 152 11.81 15.14 -3.34
N ASN A 153 11.46 15.18 -2.05
CA ASN A 153 11.06 16.39 -1.35
C ASN A 153 11.40 16.29 0.16
N SER A 154 12.69 16.41 0.48
CA SER A 154 13.26 16.23 1.82
C SER A 154 13.28 17.52 2.66
N GLY A 155 12.49 18.53 2.29
CA GLY A 155 12.55 19.88 2.88
C GLY A 155 13.81 20.70 2.54
N SER A 156 14.90 20.04 2.12
CA SER A 156 16.12 20.70 1.61
C SER A 156 16.00 21.20 0.17
N GLY A 157 14.95 20.75 -0.54
CA GLY A 157 14.65 21.10 -1.94
C GLY A 157 13.70 20.07 -2.56
N VAL A 158 13.15 20.40 -3.73
CA VAL A 158 12.28 19.51 -4.51
C VAL A 158 13.03 19.03 -5.76
N GLN A 159 13.15 17.73 -5.94
CA GLN A 159 13.78 17.12 -7.12
C GLN A 159 12.75 17.06 -8.27
N SER A 160 13.12 17.53 -9.46
CA SER A 160 12.25 17.49 -10.64
C SER A 160 13.07 17.46 -11.94
N PRO A 161 13.03 16.37 -12.73
CA PRO A 161 12.39 15.08 -12.43
C PRO A 161 13.00 14.40 -11.19
N CYS A 162 12.21 13.54 -10.56
CA CYS A 162 12.60 12.66 -9.48
C CYS A 162 13.36 11.44 -10.04
N PRO A 163 14.59 11.14 -9.60
CA PRO A 163 15.36 10.03 -10.14
C PRO A 163 14.69 8.66 -9.93
N ALA A 164 14.83 7.76 -10.91
CA ALA A 164 14.39 6.36 -10.81
C ALA A 164 14.92 5.63 -9.55
N SER A 165 16.13 6.00 -9.09
CA SER A 165 16.71 5.50 -7.84
C SER A 165 15.96 5.96 -6.60
N GLU A 166 15.52 7.23 -6.55
CA GLU A 166 14.71 7.76 -5.44
C GLU A 166 13.32 7.11 -5.44
N ILE A 167 12.68 7.00 -6.61
CA ILE A 167 11.38 6.33 -6.76
C ILE A 167 11.47 4.87 -6.26
N THR A 168 12.51 4.15 -6.67
CA THR A 168 12.73 2.76 -6.22
C THR A 168 13.05 2.70 -4.72
N GLN A 169 13.84 3.64 -4.18
CA GLN A 169 14.20 3.67 -2.75
C GLN A 169 12.98 3.97 -1.87
N MET A 170 12.16 4.98 -2.22
CA MET A 170 10.92 5.31 -1.50
C MET A 170 9.98 4.10 -1.36
N ILE A 171 9.86 3.30 -2.43
CA ILE A 171 9.05 2.08 -2.45
C ILE A 171 9.74 0.93 -1.67
N THR A 172 11.08 0.84 -1.74
CA THR A 172 11.88 -0.14 -0.98
C THR A 172 11.76 0.09 0.51
N ASP A 173 11.89 1.33 0.98
CA ASP A 173 11.81 1.69 2.39
C ASP A 173 10.45 1.29 3.00
N GLY A 174 9.35 1.56 2.28
CA GLY A 174 8.00 1.25 2.75
C GLY A 174 7.64 -0.24 2.67
N ALA A 175 8.03 -0.95 1.61
CA ALA A 175 7.67 -2.35 1.44
C ALA A 175 8.63 -3.34 2.13
N ALA A 176 9.93 -3.04 2.16
CA ALA A 176 10.98 -3.90 2.73
C ALA A 176 11.51 -3.42 4.10
N GLY A 177 11.17 -2.21 4.54
CA GLY A 177 11.52 -1.64 5.84
C GLY A 177 12.87 -0.93 5.87
N THR A 178 13.10 -0.17 6.92
CA THR A 178 14.31 0.63 7.14
C THR A 178 15.15 0.03 8.28
N SER A 179 16.20 0.73 8.73
CA SER A 179 16.95 0.32 9.93
C SER A 179 16.25 0.67 11.25
N ALA A 180 15.18 1.47 11.22
CA ALA A 180 14.44 1.91 12.41
C ALA A 180 12.96 1.44 12.40
N GLY A 181 12.34 1.35 11.22
CA GLY A 181 10.93 1.02 11.05
C GLY A 181 10.67 -0.27 10.26
N ASP A 182 9.55 -0.92 10.59
CA ASP A 182 8.96 -2.00 9.80
C ASP A 182 8.49 -1.50 8.43
N GLY A 183 8.73 -2.30 7.39
CA GLY A 183 7.99 -2.18 6.13
C GLY A 183 6.85 -3.19 6.05
N LEU A 184 6.07 -3.14 4.98
CA LEU A 184 4.93 -4.05 4.74
C LEU A 184 5.30 -5.54 4.89
N LYS A 185 6.53 -5.93 4.52
CA LYS A 185 7.07 -7.29 4.71
C LYS A 185 7.14 -7.71 6.18
N GLN A 186 7.62 -6.83 7.06
CA GLN A 186 7.69 -7.05 8.50
C GLN A 186 6.29 -7.01 9.13
N CYS A 187 5.44 -6.07 8.69
CA CYS A 187 4.04 -6.00 9.12
C CYS A 187 3.27 -7.28 8.78
N LEU A 188 3.46 -7.85 7.58
CA LEU A 188 2.89 -9.14 7.18
C LEU A 188 3.42 -10.32 8.01
N ALA A 189 4.68 -10.28 8.45
CA ALA A 189 5.27 -11.29 9.33
C ALA A 189 4.83 -11.15 10.81
N LYS A 190 4.30 -9.98 11.21
CA LYS A 190 3.73 -9.70 12.53
C LYS A 190 2.21 -9.89 12.60
N ALA A 191 1.52 -9.93 11.46
CA ALA A 191 0.09 -10.22 11.41
C ALA A 191 -0.24 -11.62 11.96
N THR A 192 -1.38 -11.77 12.62
CA THR A 192 -1.81 -13.04 13.25
C THR A 192 -2.89 -13.76 12.45
N GLY A 193 -3.58 -13.05 11.55
CA GLY A 193 -4.47 -13.61 10.55
C GLY A 193 -3.72 -14.29 9.39
N THR A 194 -4.46 -14.97 8.53
CA THR A 194 -3.93 -15.71 7.38
C THR A 194 -4.62 -15.26 6.08
N GLY A 195 -3.99 -15.54 4.94
CA GLY A 195 -4.52 -15.13 3.62
C GLY A 195 -4.71 -13.61 3.54
N VAL A 196 -5.86 -13.16 3.03
CA VAL A 196 -6.17 -11.73 2.87
C VAL A 196 -6.18 -10.96 4.20
N THR A 197 -6.59 -11.60 5.30
CA THR A 197 -6.65 -10.99 6.64
C THR A 197 -5.27 -10.51 7.11
N ALA A 198 -4.21 -11.21 6.73
CA ALA A 198 -2.84 -10.81 7.06
C ALA A 198 -2.47 -9.46 6.43
N TYR A 199 -2.97 -9.14 5.23
CA TYR A 199 -2.71 -7.89 4.55
C TYR A 199 -3.43 -6.70 5.20
N TYR A 200 -4.71 -6.86 5.59
CA TYR A 200 -5.42 -5.80 6.31
C TYR A 200 -4.84 -5.55 7.70
N GLN A 201 -4.41 -6.61 8.40
CA GLN A 201 -3.67 -6.48 9.65
C GLN A 201 -2.30 -5.81 9.44
N ALA A 202 -1.57 -6.15 8.37
CA ALA A 202 -0.31 -5.51 8.01
C ALA A 202 -0.49 -4.02 7.70
N ALA A 203 -1.58 -3.61 7.06
CA ALA A 203 -1.90 -2.20 6.82
C ALA A 203 -2.14 -1.43 8.12
N ARG A 204 -2.82 -2.03 9.11
CA ARG A 204 -2.96 -1.43 10.45
C ARG A 204 -1.61 -1.34 11.16
N LEU A 205 -0.78 -2.38 11.10
CA LEU A 205 0.58 -2.38 11.65
C LEU A 205 1.50 -1.35 10.98
N TYR A 206 1.35 -1.10 9.68
CA TYR A 206 2.08 -0.05 8.97
C TYR A 206 1.67 1.35 9.44
N ASN A 207 0.36 1.63 9.52
CA ASN A 207 -0.15 2.95 9.92
C ASN A 207 0.07 3.30 11.42
N SER A 208 0.09 2.32 12.33
CA SER A 208 0.11 2.59 13.78
C SER A 208 1.02 1.69 14.62
N GLY A 209 1.90 0.90 14.00
CA GLY A 209 2.83 -0.03 14.68
C GLY A 209 2.18 -1.14 15.52
N SER A 210 0.83 -1.18 15.57
CA SER A 210 0.05 -1.92 16.55
C SER A 210 -1.38 -2.15 16.06
N ILE A 211 -2.03 -3.20 16.58
CA ILE A 211 -3.46 -3.51 16.41
C ILE A 211 -4.12 -3.45 17.78
N SER A 212 -5.38 -3.00 17.86
CA SER A 212 -6.16 -2.99 19.11
C SER A 212 -6.22 -4.39 19.75
N SER A 213 -6.28 -4.45 21.09
CA SER A 213 -6.40 -5.72 21.82
C SER A 213 -7.70 -6.49 21.54
N THR A 214 -8.69 -5.85 20.94
CA THR A 214 -9.93 -6.45 20.42
C THR A 214 -9.74 -7.14 19.06
N GLY A 215 -8.62 -6.90 18.38
CA GLY A 215 -8.42 -7.25 16.97
C GLY A 215 -9.12 -6.32 15.97
N ASN A 216 -9.96 -5.38 16.40
CA ASN A 216 -10.68 -4.48 15.50
C ASN A 216 -9.72 -3.49 14.83
N LEU A 217 -9.70 -3.50 13.50
CA LEU A 217 -8.83 -2.65 12.68
C LEU A 217 -9.34 -1.20 12.59
N GLY A 218 -10.59 -0.93 13.00
CA GLY A 218 -11.13 0.42 13.20
C GLY A 218 -10.72 1.07 14.54
N GLN A 219 -9.92 0.42 15.39
CA GLN A 219 -9.55 0.88 16.74
C GLN A 219 -8.03 1.06 16.92
N GLY A 220 -7.65 1.83 17.94
CA GLY A 220 -6.26 2.02 18.39
C GLY A 220 -5.84 3.50 18.39
N ILE A 221 -4.55 3.75 18.57
CA ILE A 221 -3.94 5.08 18.33
C ILE A 221 -3.54 5.10 16.86
N ALA A 222 -4.50 5.37 15.97
CA ALA A 222 -4.34 5.13 14.54
C ALA A 222 -5.28 6.00 13.69
N THR A 223 -4.99 6.12 12.39
CA THR A 223 -5.97 6.65 11.43
C THR A 223 -7.09 5.63 11.28
N HIS A 224 -8.22 5.84 11.96
CA HIS A 224 -9.27 4.84 12.14
C HIS A 224 -9.79 4.23 10.82
N CYS A 225 -10.03 5.05 9.80
CA CYS A 225 -10.52 4.60 8.49
C CYS A 225 -9.48 3.89 7.61
N TYR A 226 -8.18 4.04 7.89
CA TYR A 226 -7.08 3.68 6.99
C TYR A 226 -7.19 2.29 6.35
N VAL A 227 -7.52 1.26 7.13
CA VAL A 227 -7.55 -0.12 6.61
C VAL A 227 -8.79 -0.37 5.75
N SER A 228 -9.92 0.26 6.10
CA SER A 228 -11.12 0.28 5.26
C SER A 228 -10.81 0.99 3.93
N ASP A 229 -10.11 2.13 3.96
CA ASP A 229 -9.68 2.83 2.75
C ASP A 229 -8.74 1.97 1.87
N ILE A 230 -7.75 1.29 2.47
CA ILE A 230 -6.85 0.35 1.77
C ILE A 230 -7.62 -0.80 1.11
N ALA A 231 -8.57 -1.43 1.80
CA ALA A 231 -9.39 -2.50 1.23
C ALA A 231 -10.29 -2.00 0.08
N ASN A 232 -10.80 -0.77 0.19
CA ASN A 232 -11.55 -0.11 -0.89
C ASN A 232 -10.64 0.21 -2.09
N ARG A 233 -9.38 0.62 -1.88
CA ARG A 233 -8.36 0.82 -2.94
C ARG A 233 -8.03 -0.47 -3.68
N LEU A 234 -7.90 -1.57 -2.96
CA LEU A 234 -7.65 -2.89 -3.55
C LEU A 234 -8.83 -3.41 -4.38
N THR A 235 -10.05 -2.91 -4.13
CA THR A 235 -11.31 -3.33 -4.79
C THR A 235 -11.93 -2.27 -5.72
N GLY A 236 -11.19 -1.19 -6.03
CA GLY A 236 -11.52 -0.27 -7.13
C GLY A 236 -11.99 1.15 -6.76
N TRP A 237 -12.08 1.51 -5.48
CA TRP A 237 -12.28 2.90 -5.05
C TRP A 237 -10.94 3.57 -4.74
N SER A 238 -10.61 4.68 -5.39
CA SER A 238 -9.30 5.34 -5.18
C SER A 238 -9.31 6.86 -5.18
N SER A 239 -10.45 7.47 -5.49
CA SER A 239 -10.63 8.92 -5.54
C SER A 239 -12.07 9.32 -5.28
N GLY A 240 -12.24 10.47 -4.63
CA GLY A 240 -13.46 10.90 -3.95
C GLY A 240 -13.28 10.90 -2.43
N ALA A 241 -14.26 11.41 -1.69
CA ALA A 241 -14.27 11.27 -0.23
C ALA A 241 -14.47 9.79 0.17
N SER A 242 -13.82 9.38 1.28
CA SER A 242 -14.17 8.13 1.96
C SER A 242 -15.56 8.26 2.57
N SER A 243 -16.33 7.18 2.62
CA SER A 243 -17.60 7.13 3.37
C SER A 243 -17.42 6.55 4.78
N CYS A 244 -16.18 6.27 5.19
CA CYS A 244 -15.87 5.91 6.56
C CYS A 244 -15.92 7.15 7.48
N ASP A 245 -16.59 6.98 8.62
CA ASP A 245 -16.53 7.89 9.75
C ASP A 245 -15.55 7.34 10.78
N ALA A 246 -14.55 8.16 11.14
CA ALA A 246 -13.50 7.82 12.08
C ALA A 246 -14.00 7.69 13.53
N GLU A 247 -15.11 8.34 13.89
CA GLU A 247 -15.69 8.26 15.24
C GLU A 247 -16.41 6.92 15.46
N THR A 248 -17.10 6.40 14.45
CA THR A 248 -17.96 5.20 14.58
C THR A 248 -17.34 3.90 14.08
N ILE A 249 -16.35 3.91 13.17
CA ILE A 249 -15.74 2.66 12.67
C ILE A 249 -15.09 1.80 13.77
N GLY A 250 -14.67 2.41 14.89
CA GLY A 250 -14.16 1.69 16.05
C GLY A 250 -15.19 0.77 16.73
N GLU A 251 -16.48 1.06 16.61
CA GLU A 251 -17.57 0.26 17.19
C GLU A 251 -18.11 -0.81 16.22
N LEU A 252 -17.76 -0.71 14.93
CA LEU A 252 -18.17 -1.68 13.92
C LEU A 252 -17.33 -2.96 14.02
N THR A 253 -18.00 -4.09 14.26
CA THR A 253 -17.38 -5.43 14.26
C THR A 253 -17.43 -6.12 12.89
N SER A 254 -18.06 -5.50 11.89
CA SER A 254 -18.28 -6.07 10.55
C SER A 254 -18.52 -4.96 9.52
N ALA A 255 -18.53 -5.32 8.23
CA ALA A 255 -18.90 -4.44 7.13
C ALA A 255 -20.36 -3.98 7.20
N VAL A 256 -20.61 -2.69 6.97
CA VAL A 256 -21.98 -2.09 7.02
C VAL A 256 -22.66 -2.01 5.65
N SER A 257 -21.87 -2.12 4.57
CA SER A 257 -22.34 -2.13 3.19
C SER A 257 -21.56 -3.18 2.40
N SER A 258 -22.07 -4.42 2.37
CA SER A 258 -21.34 -5.57 1.85
C SER A 258 -21.48 -5.75 0.33
N ALA A 259 -20.80 -4.91 -0.46
CA ALA A 259 -20.70 -5.05 -1.93
C ALA A 259 -19.94 -6.33 -2.39
N PHE A 260 -19.57 -7.20 -1.45
CA PHE A 260 -18.74 -8.39 -1.61
C PHE A 260 -19.41 -9.69 -1.11
N SER A 261 -20.64 -9.63 -0.58
CA SER A 261 -21.27 -10.78 0.11
C SER A 261 -22.18 -11.67 -0.76
N GLU A 262 -22.40 -11.33 -2.04
CA GLU A 262 -23.41 -12.03 -2.87
C GLU A 262 -22.97 -13.38 -3.45
N ASN A 263 -21.68 -13.77 -3.35
CA ASN A 263 -21.22 -15.06 -3.91
C ASN A 263 -21.52 -16.28 -3.00
N ALA A 264 -22.40 -16.13 -2.01
CA ALA A 264 -22.77 -17.15 -1.03
C ALA A 264 -24.10 -17.89 -1.37
N GLY A 265 -24.32 -18.20 -2.65
CA GLY A 265 -25.35 -19.16 -3.08
C GLY A 265 -26.46 -18.57 -3.96
N LEU A 266 -26.59 -19.10 -5.18
CA LEU A 266 -27.71 -18.82 -6.08
C LEU A 266 -29.01 -19.44 -5.56
N GLY A 267 -29.94 -18.60 -5.09
CA GLY A 267 -31.30 -18.94 -4.72
C GLY A 267 -32.23 -17.74 -4.89
N ASP A 268 -33.15 -17.82 -5.85
CA ASP A 268 -33.94 -16.67 -6.33
C ASP A 268 -34.96 -16.13 -5.29
N SER A 269 -35.31 -14.85 -5.43
CA SER A 269 -36.06 -14.05 -4.47
C SER A 269 -37.57 -14.30 -4.45
N THR A 270 -38.18 -14.15 -3.27
CA THR A 270 -39.29 -13.17 -3.11
C THR A 270 -39.56 -12.83 -1.64
N THR A 271 -40.04 -11.61 -1.40
CA THR A 271 -40.28 -11.02 -0.07
C THR A 271 -41.65 -11.39 0.52
N THR A 272 -41.75 -11.48 1.85
CA THR A 272 -42.74 -10.77 2.71
C THR A 272 -42.50 -11.10 4.21
N SER A 273 -42.89 -10.20 5.11
CA SER A 273 -42.53 -10.17 6.53
C SER A 273 -43.15 -11.25 7.45
N SER A 274 -42.35 -11.64 8.44
CA SER A 274 -42.70 -11.90 9.86
C SER A 274 -44.04 -12.55 10.24
N SER A 275 -43.97 -13.79 10.76
CA SER A 275 -44.51 -14.13 12.10
C SER A 275 -44.06 -15.53 12.56
N SER A 276 -43.99 -15.71 13.89
CA SER A 276 -43.47 -16.93 14.54
C SER A 276 -44.55 -17.97 14.87
N THR A 277 -44.35 -19.25 14.53
CA THR A 277 -44.89 -20.38 15.32
C THR A 277 -44.02 -21.63 15.14
N THR A 278 -43.81 -22.39 16.22
CA THR A 278 -43.00 -23.62 16.25
C THR A 278 -43.86 -24.89 16.14
N VAL A 279 -43.52 -25.85 15.28
CA VAL A 279 -43.90 -27.28 15.43
C VAL A 279 -42.75 -28.21 14.97
N ALA A 280 -42.68 -29.36 15.64
CA ALA A 280 -41.71 -30.46 15.60
C ALA A 280 -41.03 -30.89 14.27
N ALA A 281 -39.91 -31.60 14.44
CA ALA A 281 -39.10 -32.20 13.38
C ALA A 281 -39.63 -33.54 12.85
N ALA A 282 -39.18 -33.92 11.65
CA ALA A 282 -39.23 -35.28 11.11
C ALA A 282 -37.86 -35.65 10.54
N THR A 283 -37.32 -36.81 10.95
CA THR A 283 -35.98 -37.28 10.55
C THR A 283 -36.07 -38.25 9.39
N THR A 284 -35.31 -38.01 8.31
CA THR A 284 -35.14 -38.97 7.20
C THR A 284 -33.66 -39.17 6.90
N THR A 285 -33.17 -40.38 7.10
CA THR A 285 -31.80 -40.80 6.74
C THR A 285 -31.69 -41.07 5.24
N VAL A 286 -30.59 -40.64 4.62
CA VAL A 286 -30.19 -41.03 3.25
C VAL A 286 -28.87 -41.80 3.31
N ALA A 287 -28.77 -42.88 2.56
CA ALA A 287 -27.61 -43.77 2.56
C ALA A 287 -26.48 -43.27 1.65
N ALA A 288 -25.24 -43.62 1.99
CA ALA A 288 -24.07 -43.33 1.16
C ALA A 288 -23.91 -44.37 0.04
N THR A 289 -23.59 -43.90 -1.18
CA THR A 289 -23.25 -44.73 -2.34
C THR A 289 -21.81 -44.45 -2.77
N THR A 290 -20.97 -45.47 -2.77
CA THR A 290 -19.57 -45.39 -3.23
C THR A 290 -19.48 -45.68 -4.72
N THR A 291 -18.83 -44.80 -5.48
CA THR A 291 -18.61 -44.99 -6.94
C THR A 291 -17.14 -45.28 -7.22
N THR A 292 -16.85 -46.44 -7.79
CA THR A 292 -15.50 -46.84 -8.22
C THR A 292 -15.34 -46.63 -9.72
N THR A 293 -14.30 -45.92 -10.14
CA THR A 293 -14.01 -45.68 -11.57
C THR A 293 -13.06 -46.73 -12.12
N THR A 294 -13.48 -47.44 -13.19
CA THR A 294 -12.64 -48.42 -13.91
C THR A 294 -12.33 -47.90 -15.31
N THR A 295 -11.04 -47.74 -15.63
CA THR A 295 -10.58 -47.27 -16.94
C THR A 295 -10.62 -48.41 -17.97
N VAL A 296 -11.19 -48.16 -19.15
CA VAL A 296 -11.12 -49.06 -20.32
C VAL A 296 -10.59 -48.28 -21.51
N ALA A 297 -9.57 -48.82 -22.19
CA ALA A 297 -8.98 -48.21 -23.37
C ALA A 297 -9.65 -48.73 -24.66
N THR A 298 -9.82 -47.86 -25.64
CA THR A 298 -10.34 -48.20 -26.98
C THR A 298 -9.40 -47.73 -28.07
N THR A 299 -8.96 -48.67 -28.91
CA THR A 299 -8.21 -48.41 -30.14
C THR A 299 -9.16 -48.33 -31.33
N THR A 300 -8.97 -47.35 -32.23
CA THR A 300 -9.68 -47.25 -33.50
C THR A 300 -8.72 -47.03 -34.68
N THR A 301 -9.15 -47.45 -35.87
CA THR A 301 -8.28 -47.72 -37.02
C THR A 301 -8.42 -46.66 -38.13
N ALA A 302 -7.34 -46.39 -38.86
CA ALA A 302 -7.32 -45.45 -39.99
C ALA A 302 -7.75 -46.10 -41.33
N PRO A 303 -8.23 -45.30 -42.30
CA PRO A 303 -8.23 -45.61 -43.73
C PRO A 303 -7.20 -44.78 -44.53
N ALA A 304 -6.87 -45.20 -45.75
CA ALA A 304 -6.02 -44.50 -46.73
C ALA A 304 -6.88 -43.75 -47.79
N THR A 305 -6.44 -43.08 -48.87
CA THR A 305 -5.17 -42.93 -49.63
C THR A 305 -5.03 -41.45 -50.13
N THR A 306 -4.14 -40.93 -51.01
CA THR A 306 -3.07 -41.42 -51.92
C THR A 306 -2.10 -40.26 -52.29
N THR A 307 -0.87 -40.57 -52.77
CA THR A 307 0.01 -39.81 -53.72
C THR A 307 0.12 -38.28 -53.71
N THR A 308 1.35 -37.75 -53.58
CA THR A 308 2.13 -37.03 -54.64
C THR A 308 3.60 -36.87 -54.19
N ALA A 309 4.51 -36.44 -55.07
CA ALA A 309 5.97 -36.55 -54.94
C ALA A 309 6.67 -35.54 -53.99
N ALA A 310 7.93 -35.86 -53.63
CA ALA A 310 8.85 -35.03 -52.86
C ALA A 310 9.59 -33.97 -53.74
N PRO A 311 10.39 -33.05 -53.17
CA PRO A 311 11.75 -33.42 -52.75
C PRO A 311 12.30 -32.77 -51.46
N THR A 312 13.26 -33.45 -50.83
CA THR A 312 14.41 -32.96 -50.02
C THR A 312 14.25 -31.75 -49.08
N THR A 313 14.46 -31.99 -47.78
CA THR A 313 14.95 -30.99 -46.81
C THR A 313 16.22 -31.52 -46.12
N SER A 314 17.21 -30.66 -45.90
CA SER A 314 18.54 -31.03 -45.41
C SER A 314 18.62 -31.18 -43.88
N THR A 315 19.59 -31.99 -43.44
CA THR A 315 19.99 -32.15 -42.03
C THR A 315 20.52 -30.85 -41.43
N THR A 316 20.06 -30.49 -40.23
CA THR A 316 20.78 -29.59 -39.32
C THR A 316 20.83 -30.21 -37.93
N THR A 317 22.02 -30.63 -37.49
CA THR A 317 22.25 -31.15 -36.14
C THR A 317 22.36 -30.00 -35.14
N VAL A 318 21.61 -30.05 -34.04
CA VAL A 318 21.74 -29.11 -32.92
C VAL A 318 22.38 -29.82 -31.74
N THR A 319 23.62 -29.47 -31.42
CA THR A 319 24.36 -30.06 -30.29
C THR A 319 23.97 -29.36 -28.99
N SER A 320 23.22 -30.05 -28.13
CA SER A 320 22.96 -29.59 -26.76
C SER A 320 24.09 -29.99 -25.81
N THR A 321 24.86 -29.02 -25.33
CA THR A 321 25.93 -29.25 -24.34
C THR A 321 25.37 -29.19 -22.93
N SER A 322 25.30 -30.34 -22.25
CA SER A 322 24.85 -30.42 -20.85
C SER A 322 25.98 -30.04 -19.88
N THR A 323 25.87 -28.88 -19.23
CA THR A 323 26.80 -28.47 -18.16
C THR A 323 26.33 -29.02 -16.81
N THR A 324 27.06 -29.99 -16.26
CA THR A 324 26.79 -30.56 -14.93
C THR A 324 27.45 -29.73 -13.83
N THR A 325 26.66 -28.97 -13.07
CA THR A 325 27.17 -28.23 -11.90
C THR A 325 27.20 -29.14 -10.66
N SER A 326 28.39 -29.34 -10.09
CA SER A 326 28.58 -30.14 -8.87
C SER A 326 28.05 -29.44 -7.62
N ILE A 327 27.19 -30.11 -6.86
CA ILE A 327 26.71 -29.62 -5.56
C ILE A 327 27.72 -30.02 -4.47
N THR A 328 28.38 -29.04 -3.85
CA THR A 328 29.29 -29.28 -2.72
C THR A 328 28.54 -29.18 -1.39
N THR A 329 28.33 -30.32 -0.73
CA THR A 329 27.72 -30.37 0.60
C THR A 329 28.66 -29.79 1.67
N VAL A 330 28.31 -28.62 2.23
CA VAL A 330 29.00 -28.06 3.40
C VAL A 330 28.42 -28.62 4.70
N THR A 331 29.16 -29.51 5.34
CA THR A 331 28.82 -30.06 6.67
C THR A 331 29.09 -29.02 7.76
N ALA A 332 28.03 -28.47 8.37
CA ALA A 332 28.15 -27.56 9.50
C ALA A 332 28.48 -28.31 10.80
N THR A 333 29.71 -28.21 11.28
CA THR A 333 30.14 -28.79 12.56
C THR A 333 29.65 -27.94 13.73
N VAL A 334 28.78 -28.48 14.57
CA VAL A 334 28.30 -27.80 15.79
C VAL A 334 29.41 -27.80 16.85
N VAL A 335 29.89 -26.60 17.22
CA VAL A 335 30.86 -26.40 18.31
C VAL A 335 30.11 -26.09 19.61
N PRO A 336 30.34 -26.83 20.72
CA PRO A 336 29.67 -26.55 21.98
C PRO A 336 30.17 -25.25 22.64
N ILE A 337 29.24 -24.44 23.12
CA ILE A 337 29.52 -23.18 23.83
C ILE A 337 30.06 -23.48 25.23
N PRO A 338 31.20 -22.90 25.65
CA PRO A 338 31.64 -23.00 27.04
C PRO A 338 30.77 -22.09 27.93
N ALA A 339 30.13 -22.68 28.95
CA ALA A 339 29.37 -21.92 29.93
C ALA A 339 30.31 -21.11 30.85
N THR A 340 30.09 -19.79 30.94
CA THR A 340 30.76 -18.91 31.91
C THR A 340 29.80 -18.55 33.04
N THR A 341 30.33 -18.54 34.26
CA THR A 341 29.54 -18.49 35.50
C THR A 341 29.22 -17.07 35.97
N SER A 342 28.07 -16.94 36.64
CA SER A 342 27.66 -15.71 37.34
C SER A 342 28.64 -15.32 38.46
N THR A 343 28.99 -14.04 38.53
CA THR A 343 29.59 -13.40 39.72
C THR A 343 29.05 -11.99 39.91
N THR A 344 28.41 -11.75 41.06
CA THR A 344 27.91 -10.44 41.49
C THR A 344 29.01 -9.63 42.21
N PRO A 345 29.05 -8.31 42.03
CA PRO A 345 29.43 -7.40 43.11
C PRO A 345 28.27 -6.44 43.47
N SER A 346 28.30 -5.89 44.68
CA SER A 346 27.16 -5.19 45.30
C SER A 346 27.44 -3.70 45.53
N SER A 347 26.37 -2.90 45.49
CA SER A 347 26.15 -1.64 46.25
C SER A 347 27.30 -0.64 46.41
N THR A 348 27.13 0.57 45.87
CA THR A 348 27.36 1.78 46.68
C THR A 348 26.62 3.03 46.16
N THR A 349 26.15 3.84 47.11
CA THR A 349 25.91 5.30 47.05
C THR A 349 25.05 5.86 45.90
N ALA A 350 23.78 6.19 46.23
CA ALA A 350 23.00 7.15 45.46
C ALA A 350 23.45 8.59 45.74
N THR A 351 23.59 9.40 44.69
CA THR A 351 23.86 10.85 44.79
C THR A 351 22.62 11.63 44.37
N SER A 352 21.88 12.16 45.33
CA SER A 352 20.71 13.01 45.08
C SER A 352 21.13 14.42 44.65
N VAL A 353 20.99 14.74 43.36
CA VAL A 353 20.96 16.13 42.88
C VAL A 353 19.56 16.71 43.03
N ALA A 354 19.46 17.96 43.47
CA ALA A 354 18.26 18.48 44.13
C ALA A 354 17.15 18.92 43.15
N SER A 355 15.90 18.60 43.49
CA SER A 355 14.70 19.15 42.87
C SER A 355 14.58 20.65 43.15
N SER A 356 14.69 21.50 42.14
CA SER A 356 14.40 22.93 42.24
C SER A 356 12.89 23.18 42.15
N SER A 357 12.18 23.10 43.27
CA SER A 357 10.75 23.36 43.35
C SER A 357 10.44 24.86 43.25
N SER A 358 10.21 25.34 42.02
CA SER A 358 9.81 26.73 41.74
C SER A 358 8.32 26.83 41.46
N ALA A 359 7.50 26.90 42.52
CA ALA A 359 6.07 27.13 42.38
C ALA A 359 5.77 28.59 41.98
N SER A 360 5.59 28.85 40.69
CA SER A 360 5.01 30.08 40.16
C SER A 360 3.67 29.74 39.50
N SER A 361 2.58 30.27 40.02
CA SER A 361 1.24 30.13 39.42
C SER A 361 1.07 31.11 38.25
N THR A 362 1.97 31.03 37.27
CA THR A 362 1.82 31.70 35.98
C THR A 362 0.66 31.03 35.25
N ALA A 363 -0.41 31.78 34.95
CA ALA A 363 -1.49 31.25 34.14
C ALA A 363 -0.95 30.82 32.76
N ALA A 364 -1.45 29.70 32.24
CA ALA A 364 -1.01 29.15 30.96
C ALA A 364 -1.13 30.20 29.83
N PRO A 365 -0.13 30.32 28.93
CA PRO A 365 -0.12 31.33 27.89
C PRO A 365 -1.34 31.20 26.97
N ILE A 366 -1.97 32.31 26.62
CA ILE A 366 -3.07 32.34 25.66
C ILE A 366 -2.51 32.06 24.26
N TYR A 367 -3.23 31.25 23.48
CA TYR A 367 -2.87 30.95 22.10
C TYR A 367 -2.83 32.24 21.26
N PRO A 368 -1.73 32.55 20.52
CA PRO A 368 -1.54 33.86 19.89
C PRO A 368 -2.61 34.29 18.89
N TYR A 369 -3.40 33.34 18.37
CA TYR A 369 -4.46 33.56 17.38
C TYR A 369 -5.87 33.32 17.95
N ALA A 370 -6.02 33.30 19.28
CA ALA A 370 -7.33 33.32 19.93
C ALA A 370 -8.01 34.70 19.76
N THR A 371 -9.33 34.71 19.58
CA THR A 371 -10.10 35.95 19.39
C THR A 371 -10.02 36.89 20.59
N SER A 372 -9.88 38.19 20.33
CA SER A 372 -9.80 39.24 21.37
C SER A 372 -11.13 39.45 22.12
N SER A 373 -12.24 38.91 21.63
CA SER A 373 -13.54 38.92 22.32
C SER A 373 -13.73 37.75 23.29
N CYS A 374 -12.74 36.85 23.44
CA CYS A 374 -12.93 35.58 24.14
C CYS A 374 -13.39 35.73 25.60
N GLN A 375 -14.51 35.08 25.93
CA GLN A 375 -15.15 35.07 27.24
C GLN A 375 -14.67 33.91 28.13
N LYS A 376 -14.17 32.80 27.55
CA LYS A 376 -13.74 31.61 28.29
C LYS A 376 -12.65 30.84 27.55
N TYR A 377 -11.61 30.43 28.28
CA TYR A 377 -10.50 29.64 27.76
C TYR A 377 -10.49 28.19 28.29
N TYR A 378 -9.79 27.32 27.58
CA TYR A 378 -9.44 25.95 27.97
C TYR A 378 -7.94 25.75 27.82
N THR A 379 -7.27 25.20 28.85
CA THR A 379 -5.83 24.86 28.76
C THR A 379 -5.66 23.45 28.23
N VAL A 380 -5.00 23.29 27.07
CA VAL A 380 -4.71 22.00 26.44
C VAL A 380 -3.87 21.12 27.37
N GLN A 381 -4.34 19.92 27.67
CA GLN A 381 -3.66 18.92 28.49
C GLN A 381 -2.98 17.84 27.63
N GLU A 382 -2.16 16.99 28.25
CA GLU A 382 -1.49 15.90 27.56
C GLU A 382 -2.51 14.93 26.93
N GLY A 383 -2.30 14.61 25.66
CA GLY A 383 -3.22 13.80 24.86
C GLY A 383 -4.57 14.46 24.53
N ASP A 384 -4.74 15.77 24.70
CA ASP A 384 -5.86 16.51 24.09
C ASP A 384 -5.58 16.80 22.59
N TYR A 385 -6.65 16.80 21.79
CA TYR A 385 -6.73 17.18 20.38
C TYR A 385 -8.10 17.85 20.17
N CYS A 386 -8.34 18.61 19.09
CA CYS A 386 -9.53 19.51 19.03
C CYS A 386 -10.86 18.80 19.33
N LEU A 387 -11.18 17.68 18.67
CA LEU A 387 -12.42 16.93 18.93
C LEU A 387 -12.59 16.52 20.42
N LYS A 388 -11.48 16.19 21.11
CA LYS A 388 -11.46 15.89 22.54
C LYS A 388 -11.60 17.13 23.42
N VAL A 389 -11.17 18.32 22.96
CA VAL A 389 -11.46 19.60 23.61
C VAL A 389 -12.93 19.98 23.39
N GLU A 390 -13.40 19.97 22.14
CA GLU A 390 -14.77 20.24 21.70
C GLU A 390 -15.81 19.44 22.49
N ALA A 391 -15.71 18.11 22.49
CA ALA A 391 -16.62 17.22 23.21
C ALA A 391 -16.58 17.47 24.74
N LYS A 392 -15.42 17.86 25.28
CA LYS A 392 -15.22 18.13 26.72
C LYS A 392 -15.75 19.50 27.15
N VAL A 393 -15.89 20.46 26.23
CA VAL A 393 -16.35 21.83 26.53
C VAL A 393 -17.71 22.19 25.93
N GLY A 394 -18.25 21.37 25.03
CA GLY A 394 -19.59 21.47 24.46
C GLY A 394 -19.72 22.43 23.27
N ILE A 395 -18.74 22.43 22.36
CA ILE A 395 -18.68 23.31 21.17
C ILE A 395 -18.33 22.49 19.92
N THR A 396 -18.53 23.04 18.72
CA THR A 396 -18.16 22.38 17.46
C THR A 396 -16.78 22.82 16.95
N ALA A 397 -16.15 22.02 16.09
CA ALA A 397 -14.90 22.36 15.39
C ALA A 397 -14.99 23.73 14.71
N ALA A 398 -16.10 24.03 14.03
CA ALA A 398 -16.33 25.32 13.39
C ALA A 398 -16.26 26.50 14.39
N GLN A 399 -16.80 26.33 15.60
CA GLN A 399 -16.71 27.34 16.66
C GLN A 399 -15.29 27.43 17.25
N LEU A 400 -14.63 26.29 17.44
CA LEU A 400 -13.26 26.26 17.98
C LEU A 400 -12.26 26.92 17.00
N LEU A 401 -12.42 26.71 15.69
CA LEU A 401 -11.65 27.40 14.65
C LEU A 401 -12.03 28.89 14.52
N GLU A 402 -13.32 29.24 14.51
CA GLU A 402 -13.79 30.64 14.45
C GLU A 402 -13.18 31.49 15.57
N TRP A 403 -13.06 30.94 16.78
CA TRP A 403 -12.53 31.65 17.94
C TRP A 403 -11.02 31.53 18.10
N ASN A 404 -10.33 30.72 17.27
CA ASN A 404 -8.88 30.51 17.31
C ASN A 404 -8.33 30.36 15.88
N THR A 405 -8.38 31.43 15.09
CA THR A 405 -8.17 31.43 13.63
C THR A 405 -6.76 31.03 13.15
N GLY A 406 -5.87 30.62 14.06
CA GLY A 406 -4.59 29.98 13.75
C GLY A 406 -4.63 28.46 13.78
N LEU A 407 -5.71 27.84 14.28
CA LEU A 407 -5.92 26.40 14.20
C LEU A 407 -6.12 25.97 12.75
N ASP A 408 -5.51 24.86 12.36
CA ASP A 408 -5.75 24.22 11.06
C ASP A 408 -7.03 23.34 11.10
N GLU A 409 -7.61 23.05 9.92
CA GLU A 409 -8.87 22.27 9.80
C GLU A 409 -8.74 20.81 10.26
N ALA A 410 -7.53 20.25 10.30
CA ALA A 410 -7.26 18.93 10.87
C ALA A 410 -6.87 18.99 12.36
N CYS A 411 -6.76 20.19 12.93
CA CYS A 411 -6.23 20.49 14.25
C CYS A 411 -4.92 19.76 14.60
N THR A 412 -3.99 19.71 13.64
CA THR A 412 -2.64 19.18 13.89
C THR A 412 -1.80 20.10 14.78
N ASN A 413 -2.11 21.40 14.81
CA ASN A 413 -1.33 22.43 15.49
C ASN A 413 -1.86 22.84 16.89
N LEU A 414 -2.50 21.93 17.63
CA LEU A 414 -2.96 22.20 19.01
C LEU A 414 -1.79 22.18 20.01
N TRP A 415 -1.47 23.34 20.59
CA TRP A 415 -0.30 23.50 21.47
C TRP A 415 -0.58 23.06 22.92
N LEU A 416 0.07 21.98 23.33
CA LEU A 416 0.09 21.50 24.71
C LEU A 416 0.45 22.62 25.70
N GLY A 417 -0.36 22.79 26.75
CA GLY A 417 -0.13 23.79 27.79
C GLY A 417 -0.55 25.22 27.44
N TYR A 418 -1.11 25.48 26.25
CA TYR A 418 -1.68 26.80 25.89
C TYR A 418 -3.18 26.89 26.15
N GLN A 419 -3.67 28.11 26.31
CA GLN A 419 -5.08 28.45 26.49
C GLN A 419 -5.75 28.85 25.17
N TYR A 420 -6.66 28.00 24.70
CA TYR A 420 -7.49 28.24 23.51
C TYR A 420 -8.87 28.75 23.91
N CYS A 421 -9.47 29.60 23.07
CA CYS A 421 -10.81 30.13 23.29
C CYS A 421 -11.88 29.05 23.08
N ILE A 422 -12.79 28.91 24.04
CA ILE A 422 -13.93 27.96 24.00
C ILE A 422 -15.28 28.65 24.23
N LYS A 423 -15.30 29.99 24.21
CA LYS A 423 -16.50 30.82 24.11
C LYS A 423 -16.09 32.25 23.77
N ALA A 424 -16.61 32.80 22.66
CA ALA A 424 -16.55 34.22 22.33
C ALA A 424 -17.84 34.98 22.68
#